data_AF-A0AAD6T8G8-F1
#
_entry.id   AF-A0AAD6T8G8-F1
#
_cell.length_a   1.000
_cell.length_b   1.000
_cell.length_c   1.000
_cell.angle_alpha   90.00
_cell.angle_beta   90.00
_cell.angle_gamma   90.00
#
_symmetry.space_group_name_H-M   'P 1'
#
loop_
_entity.id
_entity.type
_entity.pdbx_description
1 polymer ?
#
loop_
_entity_poly.entity_id
_entity_poly.type
_entity_poly.pdbx_seq_one_letter_code
_entity_poly.pdbx_strand_id
1 'polypeptide(L)'
;MADPLSNLCAVYTVLETRALCTQLGDTARLRLQCDEAVRLLESAEPHHNLFSPAEFATLQQSISTMSDRLDDACHLSTDPQEGPSITVVTHSSTGKCGRPKKDINQTFRQEALTLRGPSEWKIDEKRRQNSKSLLPHL
;
A
#
# COMPACT_ATOMS: atom_id res chain seq x y z
N MET A 1 32.54 2.52 -9.52
CA MET A 1 32.08 1.15 -9.20
C MET A 1 31.14 1.30 -8.01
N ALA A 2 29.85 1.09 -8.20
CA ALA A 2 28.90 1.18 -7.09
C ALA A 2 29.15 0.00 -6.13
N ASP A 3 29.08 0.26 -4.83
CA ASP A 3 29.25 -0.76 -3.81
C ASP A 3 28.08 -1.76 -3.87
N PRO A 4 28.33 -3.08 -4.08
CA PRO A 4 27.25 -4.08 -4.15
C PRO A 4 26.40 -4.11 -2.87
N LEU A 5 26.96 -3.79 -1.70
CA LEU A 5 26.21 -3.71 -0.45
C LEU A 5 25.20 -2.55 -0.45
N SER A 6 25.59 -1.41 -0.99
CA SER A 6 24.71 -0.24 -1.10
C SER A 6 23.49 -0.54 -1.97
N ASN A 7 23.67 -1.34 -3.02
CA ASN A 7 22.57 -1.76 -3.89
C ASN A 7 21.58 -2.69 -3.16
N LEU A 8 22.07 -3.68 -2.41
CA LEU A 8 21.21 -4.60 -1.66
C LEU A 8 20.39 -3.89 -0.58
N CYS A 9 20.99 -2.96 0.16
CA CYS A 9 20.29 -2.15 1.16
C CYS A 9 19.21 -1.25 0.51
N ALA A 10 19.51 -0.66 -0.65
CA ALA A 10 18.54 0.13 -1.40
C ALA A 10 17.36 -0.73 -1.89
N VAL A 11 17.61 -1.95 -2.38
CA VAL A 11 16.56 -2.87 -2.81
C VAL A 11 15.69 -3.29 -1.62
N TYR A 12 16.30 -3.63 -0.48
CA TYR A 12 15.57 -4.01 0.74
C TYR A 12 14.60 -2.90 1.21
N THR A 13 15.09 -1.66 1.31
CA THR A 13 14.26 -0.52 1.76
C THR A 13 13.09 -0.21 0.81
N VAL A 14 13.28 -0.36 -0.50
CA VAL A 14 12.20 -0.23 -1.49
C VAL A 14 11.16 -1.34 -1.31
N LEU A 15 11.62 -2.57 -1.07
CA LEU A 15 10.76 -3.74 -0.92
C LEU A 15 9.94 -3.66 0.37
N GLU A 16 10.55 -3.25 1.49
CA GLU A 16 9.86 -2.99 2.77
C GLU A 16 8.77 -1.92 2.62
N THR A 17 9.09 -0.80 1.97
CA THR A 17 8.12 0.28 1.75
C THR A 17 6.94 -0.20 0.89
N ARG A 18 7.22 -1.01 -0.13
CA ARG A 18 6.17 -1.57 -1.01
C ARG A 18 5.29 -2.56 -0.26
N ALA A 19 5.87 -3.44 0.56
CA ALA A 19 5.12 -4.41 1.36
C ALA A 19 4.12 -3.70 2.30
N LEU A 20 4.52 -2.58 2.91
CA LEU A 20 3.66 -1.75 3.76
C LEU A 20 2.51 -1.07 3.02
N CYS A 21 2.65 -0.80 1.72
CA CYS A 21 1.65 -0.09 0.91
C CYS A 21 0.70 -1.02 0.14
N THR A 22 0.90 -2.33 0.17
CA THR A 22 0.07 -3.29 -0.55
C THR A 22 -1.29 -3.42 0.14
N GLN A 23 -2.39 -3.17 -0.59
CA GLN A 23 -3.73 -3.34 -0.06
C GLN A 23 -4.04 -4.82 0.18
N LEU A 24 -4.55 -5.14 1.36
CA LEU A 24 -5.24 -6.40 1.65
C LEU A 24 -6.31 -6.63 0.56
N GLY A 25 -6.19 -7.71 -0.21
CA GLY A 25 -7.03 -7.99 -1.37
C GLY A 25 -6.28 -8.33 -2.65
N ASP A 26 -5.05 -7.82 -2.82
CA ASP A 26 -4.24 -8.03 -4.03
C ASP A 26 -3.26 -9.20 -3.86
N THR A 27 -3.82 -10.42 -3.82
CA THR A 27 -3.05 -11.65 -3.56
C THR A 27 -1.95 -11.91 -4.59
N ALA A 28 -2.15 -11.52 -5.85
CA ALA A 28 -1.14 -11.64 -6.89
C ALA A 28 0.08 -10.76 -6.60
N ARG A 29 -0.15 -9.53 -6.12
CA ARG A 29 0.92 -8.59 -5.78
C ARG A 29 1.64 -8.96 -4.49
N LEU A 30 0.93 -9.47 -3.49
CA LEU A 30 1.54 -10.00 -2.27
C LEU A 30 2.46 -11.20 -2.56
N ARG A 31 2.03 -12.13 -3.42
CA ARG A 31 2.89 -13.25 -3.87
C ARG A 31 4.12 -12.77 -4.61
N LEU A 32 3.98 -11.80 -5.51
CA LEU A 32 5.11 -11.23 -6.25
C LEU A 32 6.14 -10.59 -5.30
N GLN A 33 5.70 -9.90 -4.25
CA GLN A 33 6.60 -9.35 -3.24
C GLN A 33 7.32 -10.43 -2.44
N CYS A 34 6.63 -11.54 -2.12
CA CYS A 34 7.24 -12.69 -1.46
C CYS A 34 8.34 -13.30 -2.35
N ASP A 35 8.07 -13.50 -3.65
CA ASP A 35 9.06 -13.98 -4.61
C ASP A 35 10.25 -13.02 -4.78
N GLU A 36 10.03 -11.70 -4.70
CA GLU A 36 11.11 -10.70 -4.73
C GLU A 36 11.97 -10.76 -3.46
N ALA A 37 11.37 -10.97 -2.29
CA ALA A 37 12.09 -11.11 -1.02
C ALA A 37 12.97 -12.37 -0.99
N VAL A 38 12.46 -13.50 -1.48
CA VAL A 38 13.24 -14.74 -1.62
C VAL A 38 14.39 -14.55 -2.60
N ARG A 39 14.13 -13.97 -3.77
CA ARG A 39 15.18 -13.67 -4.77
C ARG A 39 16.26 -12.73 -4.22
N LEU A 40 15.90 -11.78 -3.35
CA LEU A 40 16.88 -10.93 -2.68
C LEU A 40 17.81 -11.75 -1.79
N LEU A 41 17.27 -12.70 -1.01
CA LEU A 41 18.08 -13.58 -0.17
C LEU A 41 19.01 -14.47 -1.00
N GLU A 42 18.50 -15.08 -2.07
CA GLU A 42 19.30 -15.87 -3.01
C GLU A 42 20.43 -15.05 -3.64
N SER A 43 20.17 -13.77 -3.94
CA SER A 43 21.20 -12.87 -4.48
C SER A 43 22.24 -12.44 -3.44
N ALA A 44 21.89 -12.45 -2.16
CA ALA A 44 22.79 -12.06 -1.07
C ALA A 44 23.69 -13.21 -0.61
N GLU A 45 23.26 -14.47 -0.76
CA GLU A 45 23.98 -15.66 -0.30
C GLU A 45 25.41 -15.79 -0.89
N PRO A 46 25.66 -15.54 -2.20
CA PRO A 46 27.02 -15.55 -2.77
C PRO A 46 27.92 -14.46 -2.18
N HIS A 47 27.33 -13.43 -1.56
CA HIS A 47 28.02 -12.28 -0.99
C HIS A 47 28.07 -12.31 0.54
N HIS A 48 27.72 -13.42 1.20
CA HIS A 48 27.67 -13.52 2.66
C HIS A 48 28.99 -13.14 3.35
N ASN A 49 30.12 -13.35 2.68
CA ASN A 49 31.47 -12.99 3.13
C ASN A 49 31.72 -11.47 3.19
N LEU A 50 30.88 -10.65 2.55
CA LEU A 50 30.92 -9.19 2.65
C LEU A 50 30.16 -8.67 3.88
N PHE A 51 29.35 -9.51 4.52
CA PHE A 51 28.60 -9.18 5.72
C PHE A 51 29.33 -9.72 6.96
N SER A 52 29.18 -9.05 8.09
CA SER A 52 29.46 -9.73 9.35
C SER A 52 28.45 -10.87 9.57
N PRO A 53 28.81 -11.95 10.28
CA PRO A 53 27.88 -13.04 10.56
C PRO A 53 26.58 -12.58 11.24
N ALA A 54 26.66 -11.55 12.09
CA ALA A 54 25.50 -10.97 12.76
C ALA A 54 24.58 -10.21 11.80
N GLU A 55 25.15 -9.44 10.86
CA GLU A 55 24.37 -8.71 9.84
C GLU A 55 23.66 -9.68 8.89
N PHE A 56 24.35 -10.72 8.44
CA PHE A 56 23.75 -11.72 7.55
C PHE A 56 22.62 -12.49 8.23
N ALA A 57 22.81 -12.88 9.51
CA ALA A 57 21.75 -13.50 10.30
C ALA A 57 20.54 -12.56 10.48
N THR A 58 20.78 -11.26 10.68
CA THR A 58 19.73 -10.26 10.76
C THR A 58 18.99 -10.14 9.42
N LEU A 59 19.70 -10.10 8.30
CA LEU A 59 19.10 -10.06 6.97
C LEU A 59 18.20 -11.28 6.70
N GLN A 60 18.68 -12.49 7.02
CA GLN A 60 17.89 -13.72 6.92
C GLN A 60 16.63 -13.67 7.78
N GLN A 61 16.76 -13.26 9.05
CA GLN A 61 15.63 -13.14 9.96
C GLN A 61 14.61 -12.11 9.47
N SER A 62 15.06 -10.97 8.96
CA SER A 62 14.20 -9.92 8.42
C SER A 62 13.42 -10.39 7.20
N ILE A 63 14.08 -11.08 6.25
CA ILE A 63 13.43 -11.61 5.04
C ILE A 63 12.43 -12.72 5.41
N SER A 64 12.78 -13.61 6.34
CA SER A 64 11.85 -14.64 6.85
C SER A 64 10.62 -13.99 7.48
N THR A 65 10.82 -13.06 8.40
CA THR A 65 9.72 -12.35 9.09
C THR A 65 8.83 -11.61 8.10
N MET A 66 9.41 -11.02 7.05
CA MET A 66 8.65 -10.34 6.01
C MET A 66 7.82 -11.31 5.17
N SER A 67 8.40 -12.45 4.80
CA SER A 67 7.71 -13.49 4.04
C SER A 67 6.53 -14.07 4.83
N ASP A 68 6.74 -14.36 6.12
CA ASP A 68 5.68 -14.83 7.02
C ASP A 68 4.52 -13.83 7.10
N ARG A 69 4.83 -12.53 7.25
CA ARG A 69 3.80 -11.47 7.28
C ARG A 69 3.03 -11.33 5.96
N LEU A 70 3.71 -11.51 4.82
CA LEU A 70 3.07 -11.45 3.50
C LEU A 70 2.17 -12.67 3.27
N ASP A 71 2.57 -13.84 3.76
CA ASP A 71 1.76 -15.06 3.70
C ASP A 71 0.52 -14.97 4.60
N ASP A 72 0.69 -14.50 5.84
CA ASP A 72 -0.42 -14.18 6.75
C ASP A 72 -1.39 -13.19 6.10
N ALA A 73 -0.88 -12.14 5.45
CA ALA A 73 -1.72 -11.17 4.73
C ALA A 73 -2.46 -11.80 3.54
N CYS A 74 -1.86 -12.77 2.84
CA CYS A 74 -2.53 -13.53 1.78
C CYS A 74 -3.66 -14.38 2.35
N HIS A 75 -3.44 -15.04 3.49
CA HIS A 75 -4.46 -15.84 4.17
C HIS A 75 -5.63 -14.97 4.64
N LEU A 76 -5.34 -13.86 5.32
CA LEU A 76 -6.35 -12.89 5.77
C LEU A 76 -7.12 -12.26 4.60
N SER A 77 -6.47 -12.07 3.46
CA SER A 77 -7.11 -11.54 2.25
C SER A 77 -8.01 -12.56 1.56
N THR A 78 -7.76 -13.85 1.74
CA THR A 78 -8.49 -14.92 1.05
C THR A 78 -9.78 -15.29 1.76
N ASP A 79 -9.84 -15.10 3.09
CA ASP A 79 -11.07 -15.30 3.84
C ASP A 79 -12.08 -14.19 3.54
N PRO A 80 -13.18 -14.48 2.81
CA PRO A 80 -14.28 -13.54 2.77
C PRO A 80 -14.83 -13.45 4.20
N GLN A 81 -14.75 -12.26 4.78
CA GLN A 81 -15.38 -12.00 6.07
C GLN A 81 -16.84 -12.50 5.98
N GLU A 82 -17.25 -13.46 6.82
CA GLU A 82 -18.61 -14.03 6.88
C GLU A 82 -19.65 -13.00 7.38
N GLY A 83 -19.58 -11.77 6.88
CA GLY A 83 -20.53 -10.71 7.13
C GLY A 83 -21.55 -10.62 5.99
N PRO A 84 -22.73 -10.03 6.27
CA PRO A 84 -23.64 -9.66 5.20
C PRO A 84 -22.92 -8.77 4.19
N SER A 85 -22.99 -9.11 2.90
CA SER A 85 -22.36 -8.34 1.83
C SER A 85 -22.85 -6.88 1.89
N ILE A 86 -21.97 -5.95 2.21
CA ILE A 86 -22.32 -4.52 2.23
C ILE A 86 -22.58 -4.10 0.79
N THR A 87 -23.82 -3.74 0.48
CA THR A 87 -24.17 -3.19 -0.82
C THR A 87 -23.65 -1.76 -0.90
N VAL A 88 -22.47 -1.57 -1.49
CA VAL A 88 -21.81 -0.25 -1.61
C VAL A 88 -22.46 0.62 -2.69
N VAL A 89 -22.88 0.00 -3.80
CA VAL A 89 -23.49 0.69 -4.94
C VAL A 89 -24.80 0.02 -5.29
N THR A 90 -25.87 0.80 -5.30
CA THR A 90 -27.15 0.38 -5.87
C THR A 90 -27.35 1.05 -7.23
N HIS A 91 -27.83 0.26 -8.19
CA HIS A 91 -28.22 0.74 -9.50
C HIS A 91 -29.73 1.01 -9.49
N SER A 92 -30.12 2.29 -9.42
CA SER A 92 -31.52 2.70 -9.53
C SER A 92 -31.87 2.94 -11.00
N SER A 93 -32.55 1.97 -11.63
CA SER A 93 -33.12 2.18 -12.98
C SER A 93 -34.44 2.95 -12.84
N THR A 94 -34.51 4.14 -13.43
CA THR A 94 -35.71 4.99 -13.37
C THR A 94 -36.66 4.78 -14.56
N GLY A 95 -36.41 3.76 -15.40
CA GLY A 95 -37.19 3.47 -16.60
C GLY A 95 -37.06 4.52 -17.72
N LYS A 96 -36.24 5.57 -17.54
CA LYS A 96 -35.95 6.58 -18.56
C LYS A 96 -34.77 6.14 -19.41
N CYS A 97 -34.84 6.39 -20.72
CA CYS A 97 -33.74 6.13 -21.64
C CYS A 97 -32.55 7.03 -21.29
N GLY A 98 -31.48 6.45 -20.73
CA GLY A 98 -30.31 7.17 -20.25
C GLY A 98 -29.37 6.30 -19.41
N ARG A 99 -28.18 6.83 -19.08
CA ARG A 99 -27.21 6.14 -18.23
C ARG A 99 -27.78 5.99 -16.81
N PRO A 100 -27.85 4.77 -16.24
CA PRO A 100 -28.33 4.56 -14.88
C PRO A 100 -27.53 5.39 -13.87
N LYS A 101 -28.21 5.97 -12.88
CA LYS A 101 -27.53 6.61 -11.75
C LYS A 101 -26.94 5.53 -10.86
N LYS A 102 -25.73 5.80 -10.37
CA LYS A 102 -25.06 4.98 -9.35
C LYS A 102 -25.27 5.69 -8.03
N ASP A 103 -26.12 5.13 -7.17
CA ASP A 103 -26.29 5.63 -5.82
C ASP A 103 -25.30 4.89 -4.91
N ILE A 104 -24.34 5.63 -4.36
CA ILE A 104 -23.37 5.11 -3.40
C ILE A 104 -24.00 5.23 -2.02
N ASN A 105 -23.98 4.14 -1.25
CA ASN A 105 -24.46 4.15 0.13
C ASN A 105 -23.77 5.29 0.92
N GLN A 106 -24.55 6.21 1.44
CA GLN A 106 -24.04 7.44 2.03
C GLN A 106 -23.27 7.17 3.33
N THR A 107 -23.68 6.17 4.10
CA THR A 107 -22.98 5.72 5.31
C THR A 107 -21.59 5.20 4.96
N PHE A 108 -21.50 4.30 3.97
CA PHE A 108 -20.22 3.79 3.48
C PHE A 108 -19.31 4.93 3.00
N ARG A 109 -19.86 5.90 2.25
CA ARG A 109 -19.09 7.04 1.76
C ARG A 109 -18.53 7.89 2.91
N GLN A 110 -19.30 8.13 3.97
CA GLN A 110 -18.85 8.90 5.13
C GLN A 110 -17.76 8.16 5.89
N GLU A 111 -17.94 6.86 6.11
CA GLU A 111 -16.96 6.03 6.80
C GLU A 111 -15.65 5.93 6.03
N ALA A 112 -15.72 5.75 4.70
CA ALA A 112 -14.56 5.78 3.82
C ALA A 112 -13.82 7.14 3.85
N LEU A 113 -14.55 8.25 3.97
CA LEU A 113 -13.94 9.58 4.14
C LEU A 113 -13.25 9.74 5.49
N THR A 114 -13.76 9.11 6.55
CA THR A 114 -13.13 9.10 7.87
C THR A 114 -11.84 8.28 7.85
N LEU A 115 -11.86 7.08 7.25
CA LEU A 115 -10.72 6.18 7.19
C LEU A 115 -9.59 6.68 6.27
N ARG A 116 -9.93 7.37 5.17
CA ARG A 116 -8.95 7.91 4.22
C ARG A 116 -8.15 9.10 4.77
N GLY A 117 -8.52 9.62 5.94
CA GLY A 117 -7.95 10.85 6.50
C GLY A 117 -8.32 12.10 5.69
N PRO A 118 -7.87 13.29 6.11
CA PRO A 118 -8.10 14.52 5.37
C PRO A 118 -7.43 14.45 3.99
N SER A 119 -8.23 14.19 2.97
CA SER A 119 -7.80 14.19 1.57
C SER A 119 -7.12 15.53 1.24
N GLU A 120 -5.93 15.47 0.66
CA GLU A 120 -4.99 16.59 0.44
C GLU A 120 -5.60 17.81 -0.28
N TRP A 121 -6.71 17.66 -1.00
CA TRP A 121 -7.38 18.80 -1.64
C TRP A 121 -7.80 19.89 -0.64
N LYS A 122 -8.03 19.56 0.64
CA LYS A 122 -8.30 20.56 1.69
C LYS A 122 -7.06 21.37 2.10
N ILE A 123 -5.85 20.88 1.84
CA ILE A 123 -4.59 21.60 2.12
C ILE A 123 -4.39 22.72 1.08
N ASP A 124 -4.73 22.46 -0.18
CA ASP A 124 -4.64 23.46 -1.25
C ASP A 124 -5.67 24.58 -1.15
N GLU A 125 -6.87 24.29 -0.63
CA GLU A 125 -7.90 25.31 -0.38
C GLU A 125 -7.42 26.36 0.64
N LYS A 126 -6.74 25.92 1.72
CA LYS A 126 -6.14 26.83 2.72
C LYS A 126 -4.98 27.66 2.15
N ARG A 127 -4.15 27.08 1.27
CA ARG A 127 -3.07 27.84 0.60
C ARG A 127 -3.62 28.92 -0.34
N ARG A 128 -4.70 28.62 -1.08
CA ARG A 128 -5.38 29.60 -1.95
C ARG A 128 -6.08 30.72 -1.19
N GLN A 129 -6.62 30.45 0.00
CA GLN A 129 -7.19 31.52 0.84
C GLN A 129 -6.11 32.41 1.46
N ASN A 130 -4.97 31.85 1.88
CA ASN A 130 -3.86 32.65 2.43
C ASN A 130 -3.10 33.47 1.37
N SER A 131 -3.09 33.06 0.09
CA SER A 131 -2.42 33.85 -0.96
C SER A 131 -3.22 35.08 -1.41
N LYS A 132 -4.52 35.18 -1.06
CA LYS A 132 -5.36 36.33 -1.43
C LYS A 132 -5.28 37.52 -0.46
N SER A 133 -4.72 37.35 0.75
CA SER A 133 -4.56 38.42 1.74
C SER A 133 -3.24 39.20 1.63
N LEU A 134 -2.35 38.82 0.71
CA LEU A 134 -1.01 39.42 0.55
C LEU A 134 -0.88 40.38 -0.64
N LEU A 135 -1.98 40.77 -1.30
CA LEU A 135 -1.93 41.82 -2.32
C LEU A 135 -2.00 43.19 -1.64
N PRO A 136 -0.95 44.04 -1.73
CA PRO A 136 -0.98 45.38 -1.18
C PRO A 136 -1.96 46.24 -2.00
N HIS A 137 -2.86 46.94 -1.30
CA HIS A 137 -3.63 48.04 -1.86
C HIS A 137 -2.65 49.14 -2.29
N LEU A 138 -2.45 49.29 -3.60
CA LEU A 138 -1.86 50.46 -4.25
C LEU A 138 -2.98 51.37 -4.77
#